data_AF-A0A124E2N8-F1
#
_entry.id   AF-A0A124E2N8-F1
#
_cell.length_a   1.000
_cell.length_b   1.000
_cell.length_c   1.000
_cell.angle_alpha   90.00
_cell.angle_beta   90.00
_cell.angle_gamma   90.00
#
_symmetry.space_group_name_H-M   'P 1'
#
loop_
_entity.id
_entity.type
_entity.pdbx_description
1 polymer ?
#
loop_
_entity_poly.entity_id
_entity_poly.type
_entity_poly.pdbx_seq_one_letter_code
_entity_poly.pdbx_strand_id
1 'polypeptide(L)' 'MGWPDMMIAVEYDGDQHRKDRWQYVKDIRRIAELERLGWIVIRVVSEDHPRDVLRRVHAALAQRGAGTALSASALR' A
#
# COMPACT_ATOMS: atom_id res chain seq x y z
N MET A 1 -3.36 7.08 -4.59
CA MET A 1 -4.79 6.87 -4.23
C MET A 1 -4.86 5.91 -3.05
N GLY A 2 -6.01 5.71 -2.39
CA GLY A 2 -6.12 4.72 -1.31
C GLY A 2 -7.19 5.03 -0.26
N TRP A 3 -7.04 4.39 0.90
CA TRP A 3 -7.92 4.52 2.07
C TRP A 3 -7.10 5.05 3.27
N PRO A 4 -7.05 6.38 3.48
CA PRO A 4 -6.23 6.98 4.53
C PRO A 4 -6.60 6.52 5.95
N ASP A 5 -7.90 6.37 6.24
CA ASP A 5 -8.39 5.93 7.55
C ASP A 5 -7.98 4.49 7.88
N MET A 6 -7.68 3.69 6.86
CA MET A 6 -7.19 2.32 7.00
C MET A 6 -5.67 2.22 6.80
N MET A 7 -4.99 3.35 6.55
CA MET A 7 -3.57 3.42 6.24
C MET A 7 -3.19 2.51 5.05
N ILE A 8 -4.00 2.51 3.99
CA ILE A 8 -3.73 1.76 2.76
C ILE A 8 -3.50 2.75 1.62
N ALA A 9 -2.38 2.61 0.93
CA ALA A 9 -2.06 3.36 -0.28
C ALA A 9 -1.93 2.42 -1.48
N VAL A 10 -2.39 2.88 -2.65
CA VAL A 10 -2.12 2.25 -3.95
C VAL A 10 -1.38 3.27 -4.80
N GLU A 11 -0.19 2.89 -5.27
CA GLU A 11 0.71 3.74 -6.04
C GLU A 11 1.08 3.06 -7.35
N TYR A 12 0.92 3.78 -8.46
CA TYR A 12 1.40 3.31 -9.75
C TYR A 12 2.90 3.60 -9.87
N ASP A 13 3.67 2.55 -10.08
CA ASP A 13 5.09 2.56 -10.36
C ASP A 13 5.26 2.42 -11.87
N GLY A 14 5.34 3.56 -12.55
CA GLY A 14 5.61 3.61 -13.99
C GLY A 14 7.10 3.68 -14.31
N ASP A 15 7.42 3.53 -15.60
CA ASP A 15 8.76 3.56 -16.19
C ASP A 15 9.55 4.89 -15.96
N GLN A 16 8.95 5.85 -15.27
CA GLN A 16 9.55 7.11 -14.80
C GLN A 16 10.81 6.86 -13.94
N HIS A 17 10.90 5.71 -13.27
CA HIS A 17 12.08 5.32 -12.47
C HIS A 17 13.37 5.17 -13.30
N ARG A 18 13.28 4.91 -14.61
CA ARG A 18 14.46 4.73 -15.46
C ARG A 18 15.16 6.05 -15.83
N LYS A 19 14.46 7.18 -15.76
CA LYS A 19 14.96 8.47 -16.26
C LYS A 19 15.51 9.40 -15.18
N ASP A 20 15.15 9.18 -13.92
CA ASP A 20 15.60 10.01 -12.80
C ASP A 20 15.98 9.16 -11.57
N ARG A 21 17.29 9.00 -11.35
CA ARG A 21 17.86 8.27 -10.22
C ARG A 21 17.50 8.93 -8.87
N TRP A 22 17.38 10.25 -8.82
CA TRP A 22 17.07 10.96 -7.59
C TRP A 22 15.63 10.68 -7.16
N GLN A 23 14.69 10.72 -8.11
CA GLN A 23 13.30 10.38 -7.88
C GLN A 23 13.15 8.93 -7.39
N TYR A 24 13.85 7.98 -8.01
CA TYR A 24 13.86 6.58 -7.57
C TYR A 24 14.31 6.40 -6.11
N VAL A 25 15.43 7.04 -5.72
CA VAL A 25 15.93 6.96 -4.33
C VAL A 25 14.95 7.59 -3.35
N LYS A 26 14.33 8.71 -3.73
CA LYS A 26 13.33 9.40 -2.93
C LYS A 26 12.10 8.52 -2.71
N ASP A 27 11.62 7.84 -3.75
CA ASP A 27 10.44 6.97 -3.67
C ASP A 27 10.69 5.74 -2.78
N ILE A 28 11.87 5.12 -2.86
CA ILE A 28 12.26 4.05 -1.92
C ILE A 28 12.18 4.54 -0.47
N ARG A 29 12.77 5.69 -0.17
CA ARG A 29 12.80 6.24 1.20
C ARG A 29 11.40 6.57 1.70
N ARG A 30 10.56 7.13 0.82
CA ARG A 30 9.17 7.48 1.13
C ARG A 30 8.33 6.23 1.42
N ILE A 31 8.45 5.19 0.61
CA ILE A 31 7.71 3.93 0.82
C ILE A 31 8.14 3.28 2.13
N ALA A 32 9.45 3.20 2.40
CA ALA A 32 9.95 2.64 3.65
C ALA A 32 9.47 3.43 4.89
N GLU A 33 9.33 4.75 4.78
CA GLU A 33 8.76 5.56 5.87
C GLU A 33 7.26 5.30 6.06
N LEU A 34 6.50 5.23 4.97
CA LEU A 34 5.07 4.90 5.04
C LEU A 34 4.86 3.52 5.69
N GLU A 35 5.63 2.51 5.30
CA GLU A 35 5.59 1.18 5.90
C GLU A 35 5.96 1.21 7.39
N ARG A 36 6.98 1.99 7.80
CA ARG A 36 7.32 2.19 9.21
C ARG A 36 6.20 2.84 10.02
N LEU A 37 5.50 3.80 9.42
CA LEU A 37 4.32 4.43 10.03
C LEU A 37 3.12 3.47 10.05
N GLY A 38 3.26 2.25 9.54
CA GLY A 38 2.23 1.25 9.55
C GLY A 38 1.28 1.38 8.38
N TRP A 39 1.65 2.01 7.26
CA TRP A 39 0.86 1.94 6.03
C TRP A 39 1.08 0.62 5.29
N ILE A 40 0.03 0.12 4.64
CA ILE A 40 0.14 -0.92 3.61
C ILE A 40 0.22 -0.21 2.27
N VAL A 41 1.38 -0.27 1.60
CA VAL A 41 1.59 0.35 0.29
C VAL A 41 1.55 -0.73 -0.80
N ILE A 42 0.55 -0.66 -1.68
CA ILE A 42 0.40 -1.56 -2.82
C ILE A 42 0.96 -0.84 -4.06
N ARG A 43 2.14 -1.26 -4.51
CA ARG A 43 2.75 -0.75 -5.75
C ARG A 43 2.22 -1.50 -6.97
N VAL A 44 1.83 -0.79 -8.01
CA VAL A 44 1.26 -1.36 -9.24
C VAL A 44 2.10 -0.95 -10.43
N VAL A 45 2.59 -1.90 -11.21
CA VAL A 45 3.31 -1.63 -12.48
C VAL A 45 2.42 -1.93 -13.68
N SER A 46 2.80 -1.47 -14.88
CA SER A 46 2.05 -1.74 -16.12
C SER A 46 1.89 -3.23 -16.46
N GLU A 47 2.85 -4.03 -16.01
CA GLU A 47 2.95 -5.47 -16.24
C GLU A 47 2.06 -6.27 -15.27
N ASP A 48 1.52 -5.64 -14.21
CA ASP A 48 0.64 -6.31 -13.28
C ASP A 48 -0.71 -6.63 -13.95
N HIS A 49 -1.15 -7.89 -13.82
CA HIS A 49 -2.48 -8.26 -14.24
C HIS A 49 -3.54 -7.60 -13.31
N PRO A 50 -4.63 -7.01 -13.84
CA PRO A 50 -5.64 -6.31 -13.03
C PRO A 50 -6.20 -7.17 -11.88
N ARG A 51 -6.37 -8.48 -12.11
CA ARG A 51 -6.84 -9.42 -11.07
C ARG A 51 -5.89 -9.51 -9.87
N ASP A 52 -4.57 -9.44 -10.10
CA ASP A 52 -3.58 -9.49 -9.01
C ASP A 52 -3.52 -8.20 -8.22
N VAL A 53 -3.73 -7.05 -8.88
CA VAL A 53 -3.91 -5.77 -8.20
C VAL A 53 -5.13 -5.83 -7.27
N LEU A 54 -6.28 -6.26 -7.80
CA LEU A 54 -7.52 -6.37 -7.02
C LEU A 54 -7.39 -7.34 -5.84
N ARG A 55 -6.68 -8.46 -6.02
CA ARG A 55 -6.42 -9.44 -4.96
C ARG A 55 -5.60 -8.84 -3.82
N ARG A 56 -4.55 -8.07 -4.14
CA ARG A 56 -3.71 -7.38 -3.14
C ARG A 56 -4.49 -6.32 -2.38
N VAL A 57 -5.34 -5.56 -3.09
CA VAL A 57 -6.23 -4.57 -2.46
C VAL A 57 -7.22 -5.24 -1.50
N HIS A 58 -7.88 -6.33 -1.92
CA HIS A 58 -8.79 -7.08 -1.05
C HIS A 58 -8.08 -7.62 0.20
N ALA A 59 -6.87 -8.15 0.05
CA ALA A 59 -6.10 -8.65 1.18
C ALA A 59 -5.77 -7.55 2.19
N ALA A 60 -5.35 -6.36 1.72
CA ALA A 60 -5.04 -5.23 2.59
C ALA A 60 -6.28 -4.72 3.34
N LEU A 61 -7.43 -4.62 2.65
CA LEU A 61 -8.70 -4.23 3.27
C LEU A 61 -9.15 -5.26 4.31
N ALA A 62 -9.07 -6.56 4.01
CA ALA A 62 -9.41 -7.62 4.94
C ALA A 62 -8.51 -7.61 6.19
N GLN A 63 -7.21 -7.39 6.03
CA GLN A 63 -6.27 -7.26 7.13
C GLN A 63 -6.66 -6.12 8.09
N ARG A 64 -7.08 -4.97 7.55
CA ARG A 64 -7.51 -3.82 8.36
C ARG A 64 -8.89 -4.00 8.99
N GLY A 65 -9.83 -4.59 8.26
CA GLY A 65 -11.16 -4.92 8.77
C GLY A 65 -11.16 -5.97 9.88
N ALA A 66 -10.27 -6.97 9.80
CA ALA A 66 -10.10 -7.95 10.86
C ALA A 66 -9.47 -7.34 12.13
N GLY A 67 -8.53 -6.40 11.96
CA GLY A 67 -7.91 -5.68 13.08
C GLY A 67 -8.89 -4.80 13.86
N THR A 68 -9.79 -4.08 13.17
CA THR A 68 -10.86 -3.31 13.83
C THR A 68 -11.86 -4.19 14.56
N ALA A 69 -12.24 -5.33 13.99
CA ALA A 69 -13.15 -6.28 14.66
C ALA A 69 -12.53 -6.92 15.92
N LEU A 70 -11.23 -7.26 15.89
CA LEU A 70 -10.53 -7.84 17.05
C LEU A 70 -10.27 -6.82 18.17
N SER A 71 -10.00 -5.55 17.83
CA SER A 71 -9.87 -4.48 18.84
C SER A 71 -11.18 -4.15 19.54
N ALA A 72 -12.32 -4.21 18.84
CA ALA A 72 -13.64 -3.98 19.42
C ALA A 72 -14.07 -5.10 20.40
N SER A 73 -13.57 -6.32 20.22
CA SER A 73 -13.90 -7.46 21.08
C SER A 73 -13.07 -7.54 22.37
N ALA A 74 -11.95 -6.81 22.46
CA ALA A 74 -11.04 -6.82 23.63
C ALA A 74 -11.45 -5.86 24.76
N LEU A 75 -12.59 -5.16 24.62
CA LEU A 75 -13.13 -4.21 25.60
C LEU A 75 -14.37 -4.74 26.35
N ARG A 76 -14.52 -6.06 26.50
CA ARG A 76 -15.57 -6.67 27.31
C ARG A 76 -15.01 -7.55 28.41
#